data_AF-A0A9X3LFN4-F1
#
_entry.id   AF-A0A9X3LFN4-F1
#
_cell.length_a   1.000
_cell.length_b   1.000
_cell.length_c   1.000
_cell.angle_alpha   90.00
_cell.angle_beta   90.00
_cell.angle_gamma   90.00
#
_symmetry.space_group_name_H-M   'P 1'
#
loop_
_entity.id
_entity.type
_entity.pdbx_description
1 polymer ?
#
loop_
_entity_poly.entity_id
_entity_poly.type
_entity_poly.pdbx_seq_one_letter_code
_entity_poly.pdbx_strand_id
1 'polypeptide(L)'
;MYDPSRPSTTNWSQYGENVDVAKLRQETMTNPDKAYTNWRNPNNPNPNKITKYYKEFDGNISTPDTPTGSHRVFENLDDPTRSSHFPYVPIK
;
A
#
# COMPACT_ATOMS: atom_id res chain seq x y z
N MET A 1 1.22 -10.77 2.66
CA MET A 1 0.73 -11.17 4.00
C MET A 1 1.94 -11.47 4.88
N TYR A 2 1.75 -11.58 6.19
CA TYR A 2 2.83 -11.84 7.15
C TYR A 2 3.53 -13.16 6.86
N ASP A 3 4.87 -13.14 6.84
CA ASP A 3 5.74 -14.29 6.64
C ASP A 3 6.81 -14.31 7.76
N PRO A 4 6.69 -15.21 8.76
CA PRO A 4 7.63 -15.27 9.88
C PRO A 4 9.05 -15.71 9.47
N SER A 5 9.22 -16.27 8.26
CA SER A 5 10.54 -16.69 7.76
C SER A 5 11.37 -15.53 7.21
N ARG A 6 10.77 -14.34 7.06
CA ARG A 6 11.42 -13.16 6.49
C ARG A 6 11.41 -12.01 7.49
N PRO A 7 12.53 -11.31 7.70
CA PRO A 7 12.53 -10.09 8.47
C PRO A 7 11.79 -8.98 7.72
N SER A 8 11.03 -8.16 8.43
CA SER A 8 10.50 -6.92 7.87
C SER A 8 11.62 -5.88 7.78
N THR A 9 11.74 -5.20 6.65
CA THR A 9 12.73 -4.13 6.46
C THR A 9 12.08 -2.92 5.82
N THR A 10 12.70 -1.74 5.88
CA THR A 10 12.13 -0.52 5.27
C THR A 10 11.80 -0.69 3.79
N ASN A 11 12.56 -1.50 3.06
CA ASN A 11 12.33 -1.79 1.64
C ASN A 11 11.31 -2.92 1.42
N TRP A 12 11.13 -3.80 2.40
CA TRP A 12 10.30 -5.01 2.34
C TRP A 12 9.49 -5.12 3.63
N SER A 13 8.64 -4.11 3.86
CA SER A 13 7.79 -4.03 5.04
C SER A 13 6.69 -5.08 4.96
N GLN A 14 6.36 -5.66 6.11
CA GLN A 14 5.32 -6.68 6.23
C GLN A 14 4.20 -6.20 7.13
N TYR A 15 2.97 -6.59 6.80
CA TYR A 15 1.85 -6.44 7.72
C TYR A 15 2.13 -7.18 9.03
N GLY A 16 1.62 -6.65 10.13
CA GLY A 16 1.61 -7.40 11.40
C GLY A 16 0.80 -8.69 11.28
N GLU A 17 1.15 -9.70 12.06
CA GLU A 17 0.51 -11.02 12.05
C GLU A 17 -1.02 -10.96 12.21
N ASN A 18 -1.49 -10.09 13.11
CA ASN A 18 -2.91 -9.96 13.46
C ASN A 18 -3.64 -8.84 12.69
N VAL A 19 -3.05 -8.32 11.62
CA VAL A 19 -3.65 -7.24 10.83
C VAL A 19 -4.61 -7.81 9.81
N ASP A 20 -5.87 -7.36 9.84
CA ASP A 20 -6.86 -7.65 8.81
C ASP A 20 -6.55 -6.84 7.54
N VAL A 21 -5.71 -7.42 6.68
CA VAL A 21 -5.23 -6.78 5.45
C VAL A 21 -6.36 -6.46 4.47
N ALA A 22 -7.39 -7.30 4.41
CA ALA A 22 -8.52 -7.12 3.49
C ALA A 22 -9.33 -5.88 3.88
N LYS A 23 -9.67 -5.77 5.17
CA LYS A 23 -10.35 -4.59 5.72
C LYS A 23 -9.52 -3.32 5.57
N LEU A 24 -8.21 -3.42 5.82
CA LEU A 24 -7.29 -2.28 5.72
C LEU A 24 -7.18 -1.75 4.28
N ARG A 25 -7.10 -2.66 3.30
CA ARG A 25 -7.16 -2.31 1.87
C ARG A 25 -8.50 -1.64 1.52
N GLN A 26 -9.62 -2.22 1.93
CA GLN A 26 -10.95 -1.66 1.66
C GLN A 26 -11.08 -0.25 2.24
N GLU A 27 -10.67 -0.03 3.47
CA GLU A 27 -10.72 1.26 4.16
C GLU A 27 -9.84 2.30 3.47
N THR A 28 -8.64 1.91 3.02
CA THR A 28 -7.71 2.81 2.31
C THR A 28 -8.26 3.24 0.95
N MET A 29 -8.97 2.36 0.24
CA MET A 29 -9.58 2.70 -1.04
C MET A 29 -10.86 3.51 -0.88
N THR A 30 -11.64 3.26 0.18
CA THR A 30 -12.95 3.90 0.39
C THR A 30 -12.83 5.29 1.01
N ASN A 31 -11.88 5.48 1.93
CA ASN A 31 -11.68 6.73 2.65
C ASN A 31 -10.18 7.08 2.75
N PRO A 32 -9.51 7.36 1.62
CA PRO A 32 -8.10 7.73 1.61
C PRO A 32 -7.88 9.14 2.14
N ASP A 33 -6.71 9.37 2.76
CA ASP A 33 -6.25 10.73 3.05
C ASP A 33 -5.77 11.44 1.78
N LYS A 34 -5.20 10.66 0.83
CA LYS A 34 -4.79 11.17 -0.49
C LYS A 34 -5.04 10.11 -1.57
N ALA A 35 -5.49 10.57 -2.73
CA ALA A 35 -5.65 9.74 -3.92
C ALA A 35 -5.12 10.45 -5.16
N TYR A 36 -4.37 9.73 -6.00
CA TYR A 36 -3.85 10.25 -7.26
C TYR A 36 -4.03 9.21 -8.37
N THR A 37 -4.67 9.60 -9.46
CA THR A 37 -4.81 8.75 -10.65
C THR A 37 -3.88 9.25 -11.73
N ASN A 38 -2.96 8.39 -12.17
CA ASN A 38 -2.16 8.66 -13.36
C ASN A 38 -3.03 8.39 -14.59
N TRP A 39 -3.59 9.46 -15.17
CA TRP A 39 -4.30 9.39 -16.44
C TRP A 39 -3.31 9.27 -17.59
N ARG A 40 -3.76 8.63 -18.69
CA ARG A 40 -3.01 8.53 -19.94
C ARG A 40 -2.66 9.95 -20.41
N ASN A 41 -1.38 10.30 -20.36
CA ASN A 41 -0.84 11.53 -20.92
C ASN A 41 0.07 11.14 -22.09
N PRO A 42 -0.03 11.77 -23.27
CA PRO A 42 0.89 11.51 -24.39
C PRO A 42 2.38 11.64 -24.03
N ASN A 43 2.72 12.37 -22.96
CA ASN A 43 4.09 12.53 -22.45
C ASN A 43 4.47 11.56 -21.31
N ASN A 44 3.56 10.67 -20.89
CA ASN A 44 3.83 9.64 -19.88
C ASN A 44 3.86 8.26 -20.55
N PRO A 45 5.05 7.64 -20.70
CA PRO A 45 5.18 6.37 -21.40
C PRO A 45 4.55 5.19 -20.67
N ASN A 46 4.09 5.35 -19.41
CA ASN A 46 3.39 4.29 -18.69
C ASN A 46 1.90 4.26 -19.13
N PRO A 47 1.46 3.24 -19.89
CA PRO A 47 0.11 3.19 -20.42
C PRO A 47 -0.94 2.81 -19.39
N ASN A 48 -0.52 2.27 -18.22
CA ASN A 48 -1.41 1.70 -17.23
C ASN A 48 -2.08 2.79 -16.40
N LYS A 49 -3.41 2.74 -16.32
CA LYS A 49 -4.20 3.59 -15.44
C LYS A 49 -4.09 3.05 -14.01
N ILE A 50 -3.30 3.75 -13.18
CA ILE A 50 -3.11 3.36 -11.78
C ILE A 50 -3.61 4.48 -10.88
N THR A 51 -4.51 4.13 -9.95
CA THR A 51 -4.90 4.99 -8.83
C THR A 51 -4.10 4.61 -7.60
N LYS A 52 -3.44 5.59 -7.00
CA LYS A 52 -2.65 5.43 -5.78
C LYS A 52 -3.42 6.03 -4.63
N TYR A 53 -3.80 5.20 -3.67
CA TYR A 53 -4.46 5.60 -2.43
C TYR A 53 -3.45 5.57 -1.28
N TYR A 54 -3.52 6.56 -0.42
CA TYR A 54 -2.68 6.73 0.75
C TYR A 54 -3.58 6.95 1.95
N LYS A 55 -3.34 6.21 3.03
CA LYS A 55 -4.06 6.37 4.28
C LYS A 55 -3.11 6.21 5.47
N GLU A 56 -3.29 7.06 6.47
CA GLU A 56 -2.63 6.99 7.77
C GLU A 56 -3.62 6.42 8.79
N PHE A 57 -3.20 5.38 9.50
CA PHE A 57 -3.97 4.76 10.57
C PHE A 57 -3.40 5.14 11.93
N ASP A 58 -4.29 5.32 12.91
CA ASP A 58 -3.92 5.45 14.31
C ASP A 58 -3.47 4.07 14.84
N GLY A 59 -2.15 3.82 14.79
CA GLY A 59 -1.55 2.59 15.30
C GLY A 59 -0.55 1.95 14.34
N ASN A 60 0.04 0.83 14.78
CA ASN A 60 0.99 0.09 13.96
C ASN A 60 0.27 -0.99 13.14
N ILE A 61 0.38 -0.91 11.81
CA ILE A 61 -0.17 -1.88 10.85
C ILE A 61 0.90 -2.83 10.29
N SER A 62 2.14 -2.66 10.71
CA SER A 62 3.31 -3.44 10.29
C SER A 62 3.86 -4.28 11.44
N THR A 63 4.87 -5.11 11.20
CA THR A 63 5.62 -5.77 12.28
C THR A 63 6.34 -4.75 13.18
N PRO A 64 6.72 -5.13 14.41
CA PRO A 64 7.49 -4.26 15.32
C PRO A 64 8.86 -3.82 14.78
N ASP A 65 9.45 -4.56 13.84
CA ASP A 65 10.76 -4.22 13.26
C ASP A 65 10.69 -2.97 12.37
N THR A 66 9.53 -2.74 11.74
CA THR A 66 9.30 -1.61 10.83
C THR A 66 7.96 -0.94 11.13
N PRO A 67 7.78 -0.36 12.33
CA PRO A 67 6.49 0.12 12.77
C PRO A 67 6.02 1.29 11.90
N THR A 68 4.79 1.22 11.43
CA THR A 68 4.17 2.28 10.63
C THR A 68 2.64 2.18 10.69
N GLY A 69 1.97 3.33 10.66
CA GLY A 69 0.53 3.45 10.41
C GLY A 69 0.19 3.78 8.95
N SER A 70 1.20 4.07 8.13
CA SER A 70 1.00 4.48 6.74
C SER A 70 0.71 3.27 5.86
N HIS A 71 -0.37 3.33 5.09
CA HIS A 71 -0.76 2.31 4.12
C HIS A 71 -0.85 2.87 2.71
N ARG A 72 -0.44 2.06 1.74
CA ARG A 72 -0.52 2.41 0.31
C ARG A 72 -1.21 1.30 -0.45
N VAL A 73 -2.14 1.70 -1.33
CA VAL A 73 -2.78 0.80 -2.30
C VAL A 73 -2.57 1.39 -3.69
N PHE A 74 -1.93 0.64 -4.58
CA PHE A 74 -1.77 0.98 -5.98
C PHE A 74 -2.72 0.08 -6.77
N GLU A 75 -3.88 0.63 -7.13
CA GLU A 75 -4.90 -0.07 -7.89
C GLU A 75 -4.66 0.12 -9.38
N ASN A 76 -4.45 -0.98 -10.10
CA ASN A 76 -4.38 -0.95 -11.55
C ASN A 76 -5.80 -1.14 -12.11
N LEU A 77 -6.30 -0.10 -12.77
CA LEU A 77 -7.66 -0.04 -13.30
C LEU A 77 -7.83 -0.82 -14.61
N ASP A 78 -6.74 -1.10 -15.32
CA ASP A 78 -6.76 -1.89 -16.55
C ASP A 78 -6.59 -3.40 -16.25
N ASP A 79 -5.79 -3.74 -15.25
CA ASP A 79 -5.57 -5.11 -14.79
C ASP A 79 -5.51 -5.21 -13.26
N PRO A 80 -6.64 -5.52 -12.60
CA PRO A 80 -6.72 -5.60 -11.15
C PRO A 80 -5.74 -6.59 -10.52
N THR A 81 -5.31 -7.64 -11.24
CA THR A 81 -4.36 -8.65 -10.74
C THR A 81 -2.96 -8.08 -10.52
N ARG A 82 -2.66 -6.93 -11.14
CA ARG A 82 -1.40 -6.20 -11.00
C ARG A 82 -1.47 -5.06 -9.98
N SER A 83 -2.55 -5.00 -9.21
CA SER A 83 -2.64 -4.09 -8.07
C SER A 83 -1.74 -4.55 -6.93
N SER A 84 -1.25 -3.61 -6.13
CA SER A 84 -0.43 -3.90 -4.96
C SER A 84 -0.86 -3.07 -3.77
N HIS A 85 -0.56 -3.56 -2.57
CA HIS A 85 -0.77 -2.81 -1.33
C HIS A 85 0.25 -3.25 -0.29
N PHE A 86 0.69 -2.30 0.54
CA PHE A 86 1.74 -2.54 1.53
C PHE A 86 1.72 -1.48 2.64
N PRO A 87 2.19 -1.81 3.86
CA PRO A 87 2.57 -0.81 4.86
C PRO A 87 3.75 0.00 4.33
N TYR A 88 3.71 1.31 4.45
CA TYR A 88 4.77 2.17 3.96
C TYR A 88 5.70 2.64 5.07
N VAL A 89 7.00 2.43 4.88
CA VAL A 89 8.03 2.88 5.81
C VAL A 89 8.98 3.79 5.01
N PRO A 90 9.13 5.08 5.36
CA PRO A 90 10.05 5.97 4.67
C PRO A 90 11.50 5.47 4.78
N ILE A 91 12.20 5.44 3.65
CA ILE A 91 13.65 5.26 3.61
C ILE A 91 14.29 6.59 4.06
N LYS A 92 15.18 6.54 5.05
CA LYS A 92 15.97 7.68 5.53
C LYS A 92 17.18 7.91 4.65
#